data_AF-A0A3E1RHT8-F1
#
_entry.id   AF-A0A3E1RHT8-F1
#
_cell.length_a   1.000
_cell.length_b   1.000
_cell.length_c   1.000
_cell.angle_alpha   90.00
_cell.angle_beta   90.00
_cell.angle_gamma   90.00
#
_symmetry.space_group_name_H-M   'P 1'
#
loop_
_entity.id
_entity.type
_entity.pdbx_description
1 polymer ?
#
loop_
_entity_poly.entity_id
_entity_poly.type
_entity_poly.pdbx_seq_one_letter_code
_entity_poly.pdbx_strand_id
1 'polypeptide(L)' 'MGYADLIRQLQALPEAKQADVFDFVELLVKQNQTVQPKAGTLAQSPLAKWILNPLVVNDFKPLSREEANER' A
#
# COMPACT_ATOMS: atom_id res chain seq x y z
N MET A 1 5.74 19.45 -19.84
CA MET A 1 6.38 20.61 -19.18
C MET A 1 7.55 20.09 -18.38
N GLY A 2 8.75 20.64 -18.61
CA GLY A 2 9.98 20.16 -17.97
C GLY A 2 10.21 20.81 -16.61
N TYR A 3 11.10 20.24 -15.80
CA TYR A 3 11.50 20.80 -14.50
C TYR A 3 11.98 22.26 -14.59
N ALA A 4 12.57 22.65 -15.72
CA ALA A 4 13.04 24.02 -15.96
C ALA A 4 11.90 25.06 -15.98
N ASP A 5 10.73 24.70 -16.51
CA ASP A 5 9.57 25.61 -16.54
C ASP A 5 8.93 25.73 -15.15
N LEU A 6 8.95 24.63 -14.38
CA LEU A 6 8.42 24.58 -13.02
C LEU A 6 9.24 25.46 -12.06
N ILE A 7 10.57 25.43 -12.17
CA ILE A 7 11.48 26.26 -11.36
C ILE A 7 11.23 27.75 -11.60
N ARG A 8 11.02 28.14 -12.86
CA ARG A 8 10.72 29.53 -13.22
C ARG A 8 9.40 30.00 -12.63
N GLN A 9 8.37 29.14 -12.62
CA GLN A 9 7.08 29.45 -12.00
C GLN A 9 7.18 29.52 -10.47
N LEU A 10 7.99 28.67 -9.85
CA LEU A 10 8.26 28.66 -8.41
C LEU A 10 8.94 29.96 -7.96
N GLN A 11 9.93 30.44 -8.71
CA GLN A 11 10.64 31.69 -8.42
C GLN A 11 9.76 32.94 -8.60
N ALA A 12 8.72 32.86 -9.41
CA ALA A 12 7.77 33.95 -9.63
C ALA A 12 6.70 34.08 -8.52
N LEU A 13 6.61 33.10 -7.61
CA LEU A 13 5.65 33.11 -6.50
C LEU A 13 6.18 33.89 -5.29
N PRO A 14 5.30 34.50 -4.49
CA PRO A 14 5.66 35.06 -3.18
C PRO A 14 6.23 33.99 -2.25
N GLU A 15 7.18 34.37 -1.39
CA GLU A 15 7.91 33.45 -0.50
C GLU A 15 7.00 32.55 0.34
N ALA A 16 5.91 33.10 0.88
CA ALA A 16 4.90 32.33 1.63
C ALA A 16 4.24 31.21 0.80
N LYS A 17 4.05 31.42 -0.51
CA LYS A 17 3.47 30.43 -1.41
C LYS A 17 4.49 29.42 -1.91
N GLN A 18 5.77 29.76 -1.91
CA GLN A 18 6.84 28.81 -2.20
C GLN A 18 6.93 27.76 -1.09
N ALA A 19 6.83 28.18 0.17
CA ALA A 19 6.79 27.27 1.33
C ALA A 19 5.65 26.23 1.22
N ASP A 20 4.42 26.69 0.90
CA ASP A 20 3.26 25.80 0.68
C ASP A 20 3.55 24.71 -0.39
N VAL A 21 4.28 25.06 -1.45
CA VAL A 21 4.63 24.13 -2.53
C VAL A 21 5.67 23.11 -2.06
N PHE A 22 6.67 23.54 -1.28
CA PHE A 22 7.66 22.62 -0.71
C PHE A 22 7.01 21.64 0.26
N ASP A 23 6.10 22.11 1.12
CA ASP A 23 5.34 21.25 2.04
C ASP A 23 4.50 20.20 1.29
N PHE A 24 3.88 20.60 0.18
CA PHE A 24 3.13 19.68 -0.67
C PHE A 24 4.02 18.63 -1.35
N VAL A 25 5.21 19.02 -1.80
CA VAL A 25 6.20 18.08 -2.37
C VAL A 25 6.66 17.08 -1.31
N GLU A 26 6.95 17.52 -0.08
CA GLU A 26 7.30 16.60 1.02
C GLU A 26 6.19 15.59 1.32
N LEU A 27 4.94 16.05 1.31
CA LEU A 27 3.78 15.19 1.52
C LEU A 27 3.67 14.13 0.42
N LEU A 28 3.86 14.51 -0.84
CA LEU A 28 3.88 13.58 -1.98
C LEU A 28 5.02 12.56 -1.89
N VAL A 29 6.21 12.98 -1.44
CA VAL A 29 7.35 12.07 -1.23
C VAL A 29 7.03 11.06 -0.13
N LYS A 30 6.50 11.51 1.02
CA LYS A 30 6.11 10.64 2.13
C LYS A 30 5.05 9.62 1.73
N GLN A 31 4.04 10.03 0.95
CA GLN A 31 3.01 9.12 0.45
C GLN A 31 3.56 8.09 -0.55
N ASN A 32 4.42 8.51 -1.49
CA ASN A 32 4.99 7.58 -2.46
C ASN A 32 5.98 6.59 -1.83
N GLN A 33 6.68 6.98 -0.76
CA GLN A 33 7.55 6.06 -0.01
C GLN A 33 6.76 4.99 0.75
N THR A 34 5.53 5.28 1.19
CA THR A 34 4.68 4.31 1.90
C THR A 34 3.92 3.37 0.97
N VAL A 35 3.63 3.82 -0.25
CA VAL A 35 2.76 3.11 -1.22
C VAL A 35 3.56 2.29 -2.24
N GLN A 36 4.89 2.23 -2.17
CA GLN A 36 5.60 1.20 -2.91
C GLN A 36 5.53 -0.14 -2.14
N PRO A 37 4.62 -1.08 -2.49
CA PRO A 37 4.79 -2.44 -2.04
C PRO A 37 6.16 -2.87 -2.55
N LYS A 38 7.08 -3.21 -1.62
CA LYS A 38 8.32 -3.90 -1.98
C LYS A 38 7.94 -4.98 -2.98
N ALA A 39 8.59 -4.99 -4.14
CA ALA A 39 8.38 -5.99 -5.18
C ALA A 39 8.68 -7.37 -4.57
N GLY A 40 7.65 -7.98 -3.98
CA GLY A 40 7.69 -9.25 -3.31
C GLY A 40 6.87 -10.22 -4.14
N THR A 41 7.39 -11.44 -4.30
CA THR A 41 6.63 -12.53 -4.91
C THR A 41 5.41 -12.86 -4.04
N LEU A 42 4.38 -13.51 -4.59
CA LEU A 42 3.22 -14.00 -3.82
C LEU A 42 3.63 -14.85 -2.59
N ALA A 43 4.78 -15.52 -2.66
CA ALA A 43 5.37 -16.27 -1.55
C ALA A 43 5.77 -15.43 -0.33
N GLN A 44 5.91 -14.11 -0.49
CA GLN A 44 6.23 -13.16 0.60
C GLN A 44 4.97 -12.47 1.14
N SER A 45 3.79 -12.80 0.60
CA SER A 45 2.53 -12.20 1.02
C SER A 45 2.12 -12.66 2.43
N PRO A 46 1.29 -11.88 3.13
CA PRO A 46 0.66 -12.33 4.38
C PRO A 46 -0.10 -13.66 4.23
N LEU A 47 -0.72 -13.89 3.06
CA LEU A 47 -1.41 -15.14 2.74
C LEU A 47 -0.45 -16.33 2.70
N ALA A 48 0.74 -16.18 2.09
CA ALA A 48 1.73 -17.23 2.05
C ALA A 48 2.21 -17.65 3.44
N LYS A 49 2.35 -16.70 4.38
CA LYS A 49 2.68 -17.01 5.78
C LYS A 49 1.61 -17.87 6.45
N TRP A 50 0.34 -17.62 6.14
CA TRP A 50 -0.80 -18.37 6.70
C TRP A 50 -0.91 -19.78 6.10
N ILE A 51 -0.62 -19.94 4.80
CA ILE A 51 -0.57 -21.27 4.17
C ILE A 51 0.54 -22.14 4.77
N LEU A 52 1.71 -21.55 5.07
CA LEU A 52 2.83 -22.28 5.68
C LEU A 52 2.59 -22.62 7.15
N ASN A 53 1.86 -21.79 7.88
CA ASN A 53 1.53 -21.99 9.29
C ASN A 53 0.02 -21.83 9.49
N PRO A 54 -0.78 -22.82 9.06
CA PRO A 54 -2.23 -22.73 9.18
C PRO A 54 -2.65 -22.79 10.64
N LEU A 55 -3.73 -22.09 10.97
CA LEU A 55 -4.39 -22.24 12.26
C LEU A 55 -5.11 -23.60 12.27
N VAL A 56 -4.60 -24.54 13.07
CA VAL A 56 -5.19 -25.86 13.24
C VAL A 56 -6.12 -25.84 14.46
N VAL A 57 -7.34 -26.31 14.28
CA VAL A 57 -8.28 -26.57 15.36
C VAL A 57 -8.31 -28.08 15.56
N ASN A 58 -7.84 -28.55 16.72
CA ASN A 58 -7.53 -29.96 16.99
C ASN A 58 -8.73 -30.92 16.85
N ASP A 59 -9.95 -30.39 16.87
CA ASP A 59 -11.20 -31.17 16.77
C ASP A 59 -12.12 -30.70 15.64
N PHE A 60 -11.59 -29.95 14.67
CA PHE A 60 -12.39 -29.52 13.53
C PHE A 60 -12.74 -30.70 12.63
N LYS A 61 -14.03 -31.07 12.64
CA LYS A 61 -14.60 -32.04 11.72
C LYS A 61 -15.39 -31.28 10.65
N PRO A 62 -14.92 -31.23 9.39
CA PRO A 62 -15.71 -30.61 8.33
C PRO A 62 -17.01 -31.40 8.15
N LEU A 63 -18.11 -30.67 7.91
CA LEU A 63 -19.36 -31.29 7.50
C LEU A 63 -19.16 -31.98 6.15
N SER A 64 -19.78 -33.13 5.98
CA SER A 64 -19.95 -33.75 4.68
C SER A 64 -20.87 -32.89 3.81
N ARG A 65 -20.81 -33.13 2.50
CA ARG A 65 -21.63 -32.42 1.52
C ARG A 65 -23.11 -32.64 1.79
N GLU A 66 -23.48 -33.84 2.22
CA GLU A 66 -24.83 -34.26 2.53
C GLU A 66 -25.35 -33.49 3.76
N GLU A 67 -24.57 -33.46 4.86
CA GLU A 67 -24.91 -32.73 6.09
C GLU A 67 -25.04 -31.20 5.88
N ALA A 68 -24.29 -30.63 4.94
CA ALA A 68 -24.35 -29.20 4.63
C ALA A 68 -25.61 -28.81 3.83
N ASN A 69 -26.10 -29.70 2.97
CA ASN A 69 -27.27 -29.44 2.11
C ASN A 69 -28.61 -29.70 2.84
N GLU A 70 -28.58 -30.36 4.00
CA GLU A 70 -29.75 -30.59 4.86
C GLU A 70 -30.07 -29.42 5.81
N ARG A 71 -29.28 -28.33 5.76
CA ARG A 71 -29.52 -27.07 6.47
C ARG A 71 -30.10 -25.99 5.56
#